data_AF-A0A524I6X2-F1
#
_entry.id   AF-A0A524I6X2-F1
#
_cell.length_a   1.000
_cell.length_b   1.000
_cell.length_c   1.000
_cell.angle_alpha   90.00
_cell.angle_beta   90.00
_cell.angle_gamma   90.00
#
_symmetry.space_group_name_H-M   'P 1'
#
loop_
_entity.id
_entity.type
_entity.pdbx_description
1 polymer ?
#
loop_
_entity_poly.entity_id
_entity_poly.type
_entity_poly.pdbx_seq_one_letter_code
_entity_poly.pdbx_strand_id
1 'polypeptide(L)'
;MIISTLNSVIYARGYYFLDHGATAIYNGFMRYSGLLGKTLREIPQDLKAKSHALLLQGGYIRPLSQGLYSFLPLGLKVVNNIKRIIGREMNALGGQEVNVPLVNPLEIWLRGGRAEAVDKELVRFRDRSGKMLVLAATHEEAMTELVKTCAVSYRDLPLLLYEFQLHYRDEEKVKCGLIRTREFLMKDAYSFHRSTSELNNFFPKMFSAYQKIFRNCHVEFITA
;
A
#
# COMPACT_ATOMS: atom_id res chain seq x y z
N MET A 1 -15.34 -7.67 -38.49
CA MET A 1 -14.51 -7.21 -39.62
C MET A 1 -14.55 -5.67 -39.56
N ILE A 2 -13.60 -4.97 -38.92
CA ILE A 2 -12.26 -4.61 -39.43
C ILE A 2 -12.44 -3.82 -40.75
N ILE A 3 -12.12 -2.53 -40.92
CA ILE A 3 -11.10 -1.66 -40.28
C ILE A 3 -11.31 -0.18 -40.69
N SER A 4 -10.85 0.74 -39.81
CA SER A 4 -10.25 2.10 -39.96
C SER A 4 -10.83 3.14 -40.94
N THR A 5 -10.75 4.46 -40.73
CA THR A 5 -9.61 5.30 -40.25
C THR A 5 -10.19 6.71 -40.00
N LEU A 6 -10.00 7.39 -38.86
CA LEU A 6 -8.92 8.37 -38.60
C LEU A 6 -9.18 8.94 -37.18
N ASN A 7 -8.31 8.65 -36.20
CA ASN A 7 -7.18 9.48 -35.75
C ASN A 7 -7.51 10.56 -34.70
N SER A 8 -7.57 10.13 -33.45
CA SER A 8 -6.98 10.87 -32.31
C SER A 8 -6.62 9.86 -31.23
N VAL A 9 -5.48 9.20 -31.43
CA VAL A 9 -4.88 8.24 -30.51
C VAL A 9 -4.06 9.03 -29.47
N ILE A 10 -4.58 9.17 -28.25
CA ILE A 10 -3.73 9.45 -27.09
C ILE A 10 -3.18 8.09 -26.65
N TYR A 11 -1.97 7.78 -27.11
CA TYR A 11 -1.16 6.68 -26.61
C TYR A 11 -0.74 6.99 -25.17
N ALA A 12 -1.35 6.33 -24.18
CA ALA A 12 -0.77 6.19 -22.85
C ALA A 12 -0.20 4.77 -22.73
N ARG A 13 1.02 4.59 -23.25
CA ARG A 13 1.79 3.34 -23.12
C ARG A 13 2.88 3.55 -22.07
N GLY A 14 2.80 2.77 -21.00
CA GLY A 14 3.87 2.18 -20.18
C GLY A 14 5.11 3.00 -19.78
N TYR A 15 5.48 2.90 -18.51
CA TYR A 15 6.70 2.23 -18.03
C TYR A 15 7.10 2.83 -16.68
N TYR A 16 6.96 2.03 -15.62
CA TYR A 16 7.79 2.15 -14.43
C TYR A 16 9.23 1.88 -14.86
N PHE A 17 10.16 2.82 -14.70
CA PHE A 17 11.58 2.57 -14.42
C PHE A 17 12.29 3.91 -14.10
N LEU A 18 12.91 3.95 -12.92
CA LEU A 18 14.04 4.79 -12.50
C LEU A 18 13.82 6.31 -12.45
N ASP A 19 13.36 6.79 -11.29
CA ASP A 19 13.59 8.18 -10.90
C ASP A 19 15.04 8.34 -10.43
N HIS A 20 15.94 8.54 -11.38
CA HIS A 20 17.21 9.22 -11.16
C HIS A 20 17.18 10.49 -12.01
N GLY A 21 16.65 11.57 -11.42
CA GLY A 21 16.92 12.93 -11.91
C GLY A 21 15.82 13.59 -12.76
N ALA A 22 14.53 13.31 -12.50
CA ALA A 22 13.43 14.09 -13.10
C ALA A 22 12.75 15.02 -12.09
N THR A 23 13.53 15.84 -11.38
CA THR A 23 13.02 17.10 -10.80
C THR A 23 12.74 18.09 -11.94
N ALA A 24 11.62 17.89 -12.64
CA ALA A 24 11.15 18.82 -13.65
C ALA A 24 9.61 18.93 -13.62
N ILE A 25 9.17 20.04 -12.99
CA ILE A 25 8.01 20.85 -13.40
C ILE A 25 6.60 20.30 -13.05
N TYR A 26 6.28 20.29 -11.76
CA TYR A 26 5.01 20.90 -11.30
C TYR A 26 5.31 21.89 -10.17
N ASN A 27 6.15 22.89 -10.46
CA ASN A 27 6.31 24.10 -9.64
C ASN A 27 5.16 25.10 -9.87
N GLY A 28 3.98 24.60 -10.28
CA GLY A 28 2.78 25.42 -10.45
C GLY A 28 1.88 25.25 -9.23
N PHE A 29 1.65 26.32 -8.48
CA PHE A 29 0.57 26.35 -7.50
C PHE A 29 -0.75 25.96 -8.18
N MET A 30 -1.39 24.89 -7.72
CA MET A 30 -2.70 24.48 -8.23
C MET A 30 -3.76 25.46 -7.73
N ARG A 31 -4.39 26.21 -8.64
CA ARG A 31 -5.53 27.06 -8.32
C ARG A 31 -6.72 26.20 -7.92
N TYR A 32 -7.49 26.64 -6.93
CA TYR A 32 -8.67 25.91 -6.49
C TYR A 32 -9.65 25.67 -7.64
N SER A 33 -9.82 26.62 -8.57
CA SER A 33 -10.70 26.47 -9.73
C SER A 33 -10.40 25.20 -10.55
N GLY A 34 -9.12 24.86 -10.74
CA GLY A 34 -8.68 23.67 -11.47
C GLY A 34 -8.54 22.38 -10.63
N LEU A 35 -8.82 22.43 -9.33
CA LEU A 35 -8.74 21.26 -8.46
C LEU A 35 -9.93 20.30 -8.72
N LEU A 36 -9.61 19.05 -9.04
CA LEU A 36 -10.56 17.93 -8.99
C LEU A 36 -10.79 17.55 -7.53
N GLY A 37 -12.05 17.52 -7.10
CA GLY A 37 -12.42 17.34 -5.69
C GLY A 37 -12.82 18.68 -5.07
N LYS A 38 -14.13 18.94 -5.09
CA LYS A 38 -14.74 20.08 -4.41
C LYS A 38 -15.33 19.65 -3.08
N THR A 39 -15.49 20.63 -2.20
CA THR A 39 -16.14 20.40 -0.92
C THR A 39 -17.61 20.06 -1.11
N LEU A 40 -18.14 19.18 -0.27
CA LEU A 40 -19.57 18.91 -0.22
C LEU A 40 -20.22 19.82 0.83
N ARG A 41 -21.37 20.42 0.48
CA ARG A 41 -22.17 21.18 1.45
C ARG A 41 -22.86 20.26 2.44
N GLU A 42 -23.38 19.15 1.92
CA GLU A 42 -24.09 18.13 2.68
C GLU A 42 -23.34 16.81 2.57
N ILE A 43 -23.18 16.12 3.69
CA ILE A 43 -22.65 14.76 3.75
C ILE A 43 -23.83 13.77 3.80
N PRO A 44 -23.68 12.56 3.24
CA PRO A 44 -24.67 11.51 3.43
C PRO A 44 -24.98 11.32 4.92
N GLN A 45 -26.26 11.16 5.22
CA GLN A 45 -26.71 10.77 6.56
C GLN A 45 -26.18 9.34 6.84
N ASP A 46 -26.07 8.95 8.12
CA ASP A 46 -25.63 7.62 8.58
C ASP A 46 -24.11 7.31 8.60
N LEU A 47 -23.25 8.32 8.48
CA LEU A 47 -21.81 8.13 8.70
C LEU A 47 -21.47 8.02 10.20
N LYS A 48 -21.02 6.85 10.64
CA LYS A 48 -20.64 6.59 12.05
C LYS A 48 -19.37 7.32 12.52
N ALA A 49 -18.43 7.59 11.63
CA ALA A 49 -17.13 8.16 11.98
C ALA A 49 -16.96 9.57 11.46
N LYS A 50 -16.60 10.51 12.35
CA LYS A 50 -16.35 11.92 12.00
C LYS A 50 -15.23 12.07 10.95
N SER A 51 -14.18 11.27 11.05
CA SER A 51 -13.08 11.26 10.07
C SER A 51 -13.55 10.94 8.66
N HIS A 52 -14.42 9.94 8.51
CA HIS A 52 -14.98 9.56 7.22
C HIS A 52 -15.83 10.69 6.62
N ALA A 53 -16.68 11.32 7.44
CA ALA A 53 -17.48 12.48 7.02
C ALA A 53 -16.59 13.64 6.54
N LEU A 54 -15.56 14.00 7.29
CA LEU A 54 -14.65 15.10 6.96
C LEU A 54 -13.84 14.83 5.68
N LEU A 55 -13.38 13.59 5.47
CA LEU A 55 -12.65 13.21 4.25
C LEU A 55 -13.53 13.32 2.99
N LEU A 56 -14.81 12.95 3.10
CA LEU A 56 -15.78 13.12 2.00
C LEU A 56 -16.11 14.60 1.79
N GLN A 57 -16.39 15.33 2.88
CA GLN A 57 -16.77 16.72 2.84
C GLN A 57 -15.66 17.61 2.30
N GLY A 58 -14.40 17.33 2.67
CA GLY A 58 -13.23 18.07 2.21
C GLY A 58 -12.76 17.71 0.80
N GLY A 59 -13.40 16.73 0.13
CA GLY A 59 -13.00 16.30 -1.21
C GLY A 59 -11.65 15.56 -1.22
N TYR A 60 -11.33 14.80 -0.18
CA TYR A 60 -10.12 13.99 -0.10
C TYR A 60 -10.31 12.60 -0.72
N ILE A 61 -11.49 12.02 -0.56
CA ILE A 61 -11.83 10.69 -1.08
C ILE A 61 -13.23 10.67 -1.70
N ARG A 62 -13.46 9.68 -2.57
CA ARG A 62 -14.79 9.29 -3.07
C ARG A 62 -14.95 7.77 -3.03
N PRO A 63 -16.07 7.24 -2.55
CA PRO A 63 -16.33 5.81 -2.62
C PRO A 63 -16.57 5.42 -4.08
N LEU A 64 -15.90 4.35 -4.52
CA LEU A 64 -16.18 3.67 -5.79
C LEU A 64 -17.19 2.54 -5.57
N SER A 65 -17.06 1.83 -4.45
CA SER A 65 -17.97 0.80 -3.97
C SER A 65 -17.79 0.62 -2.45
N GLN A 66 -18.50 -0.32 -1.85
CA GLN A 66 -18.39 -0.65 -0.43
C GLN A 66 -16.96 -1.08 -0.08
N GLY A 67 -16.25 -0.24 0.68
CA GLY A 67 -14.85 -0.49 1.07
C GLY A 67 -13.83 -0.31 -0.06
N LEU A 68 -14.18 0.43 -1.11
CA LEU A 68 -13.27 0.80 -2.20
C LEU A 68 -13.32 2.32 -2.38
N TYR A 69 -12.19 2.99 -2.24
CA TYR A 69 -12.11 4.45 -2.22
C TYR A 69 -11.10 4.98 -3.24
N SER A 70 -11.54 5.94 -4.04
CA SER A 70 -10.66 6.78 -4.86
C SER A 70 -10.08 7.90 -4.00
N PHE A 71 -8.75 8.04 -4.00
CA PHE A 71 -8.07 9.19 -3.42
C PHE A 71 -8.04 10.34 -4.44
N LEU A 72 -8.62 11.47 -4.05
CA LEU A 72 -8.58 12.70 -4.84
C LEU A 72 -7.23 13.41 -4.63
N PRO A 73 -6.86 14.42 -5.45
CA PRO A 73 -5.54 15.06 -5.40
C PRO A 73 -5.08 15.51 -4.00
N LEU A 74 -5.96 16.07 -3.18
CA LEU A 74 -5.63 16.46 -1.80
C LEU A 74 -5.42 15.23 -0.89
N GLY A 75 -6.25 14.20 -1.03
CA GLY A 75 -6.08 12.91 -0.36
C GLY A 75 -4.75 12.27 -0.68
N LEU A 76 -4.41 12.19 -1.97
CA LEU A 76 -3.16 11.60 -2.43
C LEU A 76 -1.94 12.41 -1.96
N LYS A 77 -2.03 13.75 -1.89
CA LYS A 77 -0.98 14.60 -1.32
C LYS A 77 -0.71 14.26 0.16
N VAL A 78 -1.76 14.05 0.95
CA VAL A 78 -1.63 13.64 2.36
C VAL A 78 -0.99 12.25 2.46
N VAL A 79 -1.47 11.29 1.66
CA VAL A 79 -0.87 9.94 1.60
C VAL A 79 0.61 10.00 1.29
N ASN A 80 1.03 10.77 0.28
CA ASN A 80 2.44 10.91 -0.09
C ASN A 80 3.28 11.57 1.01
N ASN A 81 2.73 12.52 1.76
CA ASN A 81 3.40 13.08 2.93
C ASN A 81 3.61 12.05 4.03
N ILE A 82 2.61 11.21 4.31
CA ILE A 82 2.70 10.12 5.28
C ILE A 82 3.75 9.09 4.83
N LYS A 83 3.72 8.67 3.55
CA LYS A 83 4.73 7.78 2.96
C LYS A 83 6.14 8.34 3.16
N ARG A 84 6.35 9.63 2.91
CA ARG A 84 7.65 10.30 3.11
C ARG A 84 8.11 10.27 4.56
N ILE A 85 7.22 10.46 5.54
CA ILE A 85 7.56 10.36 6.97
C ILE A 85 7.99 8.94 7.30
N ILE A 86 7.20 7.95 6.89
CA ILE A 86 7.47 6.53 7.15
C ILE A 86 8.79 6.10 6.49
N GLY A 87 8.97 6.40 5.20
CA GLY A 87 10.16 6.03 4.44
C GLY A 87 11.45 6.61 5.03
N ARG A 88 11.43 7.84 5.57
CA ARG A 88 12.59 8.42 6.27
C ARG A 88 13.03 7.57 7.46
N GLU A 89 12.08 7.11 8.28
CA GLU A 89 12.39 6.30 9.46
C GLU A 89 12.81 4.87 9.08
N MET A 90 12.25 4.29 8.00
CA MET A 90 12.70 2.99 7.47
C MET A 90 14.12 3.07 6.88
N ASN A 91 14.40 4.10 6.08
CA ASN A 91 15.72 4.32 5.49
C ASN A 91 16.79 4.59 6.55
N ALA A 92 16.44 5.28 7.64
CA ALA A 92 17.35 5.48 8.77
C ALA A 92 17.75 4.17 9.47
N LEU A 93 16.96 3.10 9.33
CA LEU A 93 17.29 1.75 9.80
C LEU A 93 18.04 0.90 8.76
N GLY A 94 18.40 1.47 7.61
CA GLY A 94 18.99 0.73 6.49
C GLY A 94 17.96 -0.06 5.68
N GLY A 95 16.68 0.28 5.80
CA GLY A 95 15.60 -0.33 5.03
C GLY A 95 15.71 -0.01 3.54
N GLN A 96 15.41 -1.01 2.71
CA GLN A 96 15.38 -0.88 1.26
C GLN A 96 13.94 -0.98 0.77
N GLU A 97 13.49 0.03 0.02
CA GLU A 97 12.16 0.01 -0.57
C GLU A 97 12.13 -0.94 -1.77
N VAL A 98 11.22 -1.89 -1.75
CA VAL A 98 10.92 -2.82 -2.86
C VAL A 98 9.45 -2.73 -3.20
N ASN A 99 9.03 -3.44 -4.25
CA ASN A 99 7.62 -3.57 -4.61
C ASN A 99 7.37 -4.99 -5.13
N VAL A 100 6.70 -5.82 -4.34
CA VAL A 100 6.25 -7.14 -4.79
C VAL A 100 4.83 -7.05 -5.38
N PRO A 101 4.47 -7.97 -6.28
CA PRO A 101 3.14 -7.94 -6.90
C PRO A 101 2.02 -8.18 -5.88
N LEU A 102 0.93 -7.40 -5.96
CA LEU A 102 -0.33 -7.68 -5.23
C LEU A 102 -0.93 -9.03 -5.60
N VAL A 103 -0.78 -9.46 -6.86
CA VAL A 103 -1.31 -10.74 -7.33
C VAL A 103 -0.27 -11.83 -7.10
N ASN A 104 -0.61 -12.84 -6.31
CA ASN A 104 0.31 -13.93 -5.95
C ASN A 104 -0.20 -15.27 -6.51
N PRO A 105 0.68 -16.20 -6.91
CA PRO A 105 0.28 -17.60 -7.12
C PRO A 105 -0.26 -18.20 -5.82
N LEU A 106 -1.36 -18.95 -5.86
CA LEU A 106 -1.89 -19.62 -4.66
C LEU A 106 -0.87 -20.61 -4.05
N GLU A 107 0.02 -21.18 -4.87
CA GLU A 107 1.03 -22.15 -4.45
C GLU A 107 1.93 -21.66 -3.31
N ILE A 108 2.38 -20.40 -3.35
CA ILE A 108 3.29 -19.90 -2.30
C ILE A 108 2.58 -19.78 -0.96
N TRP A 109 1.28 -19.45 -0.97
CA TRP A 109 0.42 -19.38 0.21
C TRP A 109 0.13 -20.76 0.81
N LEU A 110 -0.05 -21.77 -0.04
CA LEU A 110 -0.19 -23.17 0.38
C LEU A 110 1.10 -23.68 1.04
N ARG A 111 2.26 -23.35 0.46
CA ARG A 111 3.57 -23.69 1.02
C ARG A 111 3.80 -23.05 2.39
N GLY A 112 3.32 -21.82 2.57
CA GLY A 112 3.34 -21.12 3.86
C GLY A 112 2.29 -21.60 4.86
N GLY A 113 1.35 -22.47 4.46
CA GLY A 113 0.26 -22.97 5.31
C GLY A 113 -0.78 -21.91 5.71
N ARG A 114 -0.76 -20.74 5.05
CA ARG A 114 -1.68 -19.62 5.36
C ARG A 114 -2.88 -19.55 4.43
N ALA A 115 -2.85 -20.27 3.31
CA ALA A 115 -3.97 -20.33 2.39
C ALA A 115 -5.26 -20.75 3.12
N GLU A 116 -5.20 -21.78 3.95
CA GLU A 116 -6.32 -22.29 4.74
C GLU A 116 -6.63 -21.43 5.98
N ALA A 117 -5.60 -20.85 6.60
CA ALA A 117 -5.77 -20.05 7.82
C ALA A 117 -6.51 -18.71 7.57
N VAL A 118 -6.36 -18.13 6.38
CA VAL A 118 -6.93 -16.82 5.99
C VAL A 118 -8.09 -16.98 4.99
N ASP A 119 -8.69 -18.17 4.90
CA ASP A 119 -9.56 -18.61 3.80
C ASP A 119 -10.71 -17.65 3.44
N LYS A 120 -11.36 -17.03 4.43
CA LYS A 120 -12.54 -16.18 4.20
C LYS A 120 -12.22 -14.78 3.67
N GLU A 121 -11.08 -14.21 4.05
CA GLU A 121 -10.69 -12.84 3.63
C GLU A 121 -9.82 -12.86 2.36
N LEU A 122 -9.26 -14.03 2.03
CA LEU A 122 -8.35 -14.21 0.90
C LEU A 122 -9.12 -14.43 -0.40
N VAL A 123 -9.16 -13.42 -1.25
CA VAL A 123 -9.77 -13.55 -2.58
C VAL A 123 -8.92 -14.46 -3.46
N ARG A 124 -9.54 -15.52 -3.97
CA ARG A 124 -8.94 -16.45 -4.92
C ARG A 124 -9.62 -16.34 -6.28
N PHE A 125 -8.85 -16.36 -7.35
CA PHE A 125 -9.37 -16.31 -8.71
C PHE A 125 -8.52 -17.15 -9.66
N ARG A 126 -9.09 -17.46 -10.83
CA ARG A 126 -8.38 -18.11 -11.94
C ARG A 126 -8.07 -17.10 -13.02
N ASP A 127 -6.86 -17.12 -13.53
CA ASP A 127 -6.55 -16.38 -14.76
C ASP A 127 -7.10 -17.11 -16.00
N ARG A 128 -6.91 -16.51 -17.19
CA ARG A 128 -7.34 -17.08 -18.48
C ARG A 128 -6.71 -18.45 -18.81
N SER A 129 -5.59 -18.81 -18.17
CA SER A 129 -4.92 -20.09 -18.33
C SER A 129 -5.36 -21.14 -17.31
N GLY A 130 -6.26 -20.76 -16.38
CA GLY A 130 -6.76 -21.62 -15.32
C GLY A 130 -5.88 -21.64 -14.06
N LYS A 131 -4.80 -20.84 -14.01
CA LYS A 131 -3.89 -20.78 -12.86
C LYS A 131 -4.60 -20.13 -11.67
N MET A 132 -4.48 -20.76 -10.51
CA MET A 132 -5.00 -20.23 -9.25
C MET A 132 -4.10 -19.11 -8.71
N LEU A 133 -4.71 -17.94 -8.51
CA LEU A 133 -4.07 -16.74 -8.01
C LEU A 133 -4.85 -16.21 -6.80
N VAL A 134 -4.20 -15.35 -6.03
CA VAL A 134 -4.81 -14.62 -4.92
C VAL A 134 -4.51 -13.13 -5.01
N LEU A 135 -5.43 -12.31 -4.49
CA LEU A 135 -5.11 -10.94 -4.12
C LEU A 135 -4.48 -10.97 -2.73
N ALA A 136 -3.24 -10.53 -2.61
CA ALA A 136 -2.48 -10.63 -1.37
C ALA A 136 -3.10 -9.74 -0.27
N ALA A 137 -3.38 -10.39 0.87
CA ALA A 137 -3.80 -9.72 2.11
C ALA A 137 -2.63 -9.19 2.94
N THR A 138 -1.41 -9.63 2.60
CA THR A 138 -0.07 -9.32 3.14
C THR A 138 0.98 -10.06 2.28
N HIS A 139 2.27 -9.75 2.41
CA HIS A 139 3.32 -10.21 1.49
C HIS A 139 4.44 -11.06 2.11
N GLU A 140 4.24 -11.75 3.24
CA GLU A 140 5.28 -12.61 3.85
C GLU A 140 5.82 -13.65 2.86
N GLU A 141 4.98 -14.37 2.13
CA GLU A 141 5.42 -15.38 1.15
C GLU A 141 6.13 -14.74 -0.03
N ALA A 142 5.56 -13.68 -0.60
CA ALA A 142 6.13 -13.00 -1.76
C ALA A 142 7.52 -12.41 -1.45
N MET A 143 7.67 -11.79 -0.28
CA MET A 143 8.95 -11.26 0.19
C MET A 143 9.95 -12.37 0.50
N THR A 144 9.50 -13.49 1.07
CA THR A 144 10.36 -14.65 1.30
C THR A 144 10.86 -15.25 -0.02
N GLU A 145 10.01 -15.38 -1.03
CA GLU A 145 10.41 -15.84 -2.36
C GLU A 145 11.37 -14.84 -3.05
N LEU A 146 11.14 -13.53 -2.87
CA LEU A 146 12.07 -12.50 -3.36
C LEU A 146 13.45 -12.66 -2.72
N VAL A 147 13.53 -12.74 -1.39
CA VAL A 147 14.81 -12.91 -0.69
C VAL A 147 15.47 -14.22 -1.04
N LYS A 148 14.72 -15.32 -1.18
CA LYS A 148 15.27 -16.61 -1.60
C LYS A 148 15.93 -16.57 -2.98
N THR A 149 15.41 -15.74 -3.89
CA THR A 149 15.96 -15.61 -5.26
C THR A 149 17.09 -14.59 -5.35
N CYS A 150 17.13 -13.59 -4.47
CA CYS A 150 18.12 -12.51 -4.52
C CYS A 150 19.25 -12.60 -3.48
N ALA A 151 18.98 -13.11 -2.28
CA ALA A 151 19.97 -13.24 -1.20
C ALA A 151 20.48 -14.70 -1.14
N VAL A 152 21.64 -14.92 -1.73
CA VAL A 152 22.20 -16.27 -1.93
C VAL A 152 23.11 -16.71 -0.79
N SER A 153 23.50 -15.80 0.11
CA SER A 153 24.42 -16.09 1.21
C SER A 153 23.99 -15.51 2.54
N TYR A 154 24.37 -16.17 3.64
CA TYR A 154 24.25 -15.61 4.98
C TYR A 154 24.99 -14.28 5.15
N ARG A 155 25.98 -13.99 4.28
CA ARG A 155 26.73 -12.72 4.27
C ARG A 155 25.90 -11.53 3.80
N ASP A 156 24.80 -11.78 3.11
CA ASP A 156 23.87 -10.74 2.65
C ASP A 156 22.93 -10.28 3.78
N LEU A 157 22.94 -10.98 4.93
CA LEU A 157 22.10 -10.69 6.08
C LEU A 157 22.85 -9.88 7.16
N PRO A 158 22.16 -8.99 7.91
CA PRO A 158 20.70 -8.80 7.92
C PRO A 158 20.18 -7.90 6.80
N LEU A 159 18.93 -8.15 6.37
CA LEU A 159 18.19 -7.29 5.43
C LEU A 159 16.94 -6.72 6.09
N LEU A 160 16.63 -5.47 5.77
CA LEU A 160 15.32 -4.86 6.02
C LEU A 160 14.75 -4.44 4.68
N LEU A 161 13.68 -5.09 4.24
CA LEU A 161 12.92 -4.71 3.05
C LEU A 161 11.59 -4.12 3.49
N TYR A 162 11.11 -3.09 2.79
CA TYR A 162 9.78 -2.56 3.03
C TYR A 162 9.13 -2.11 1.73
N GLU A 163 7.82 -1.97 1.72
CA GLU A 163 7.09 -1.44 0.57
C GLU A 163 5.90 -0.58 0.99
N PHE A 164 5.40 0.20 0.04
CA PHE A 164 4.10 0.85 0.13
C PHE A 164 3.19 0.32 -0.97
N GLN A 165 2.39 -0.70 -0.66
CA GLN A 165 1.63 -1.44 -1.64
C GLN A 165 0.15 -1.54 -1.27
N LEU A 166 -0.70 -1.62 -2.29
CA LEU A 166 -2.12 -1.93 -2.08
C LEU A 166 -2.26 -3.37 -1.60
N HIS A 167 -3.17 -3.57 -0.67
CA HIS A 167 -3.56 -4.85 -0.11
C HIS A 167 -5.06 -5.02 -0.29
N TYR A 168 -5.49 -6.27 -0.42
CA TYR A 168 -6.91 -6.58 -0.49
C TYR A 168 -7.28 -7.61 0.57
N ARG A 169 -8.33 -7.31 1.34
CA ARG A 169 -8.99 -8.24 2.27
C ARG A 169 -10.48 -8.18 1.99
N ASP A 170 -11.11 -9.32 1.73
CA ASP A 170 -12.56 -9.36 1.47
C ASP A 170 -13.37 -9.20 2.75
N GLU A 171 -13.32 -7.99 3.29
CA GLU A 171 -13.94 -7.69 4.56
C GLU A 171 -15.46 -7.78 4.46
N GLU A 172 -16.03 -8.67 5.27
CA GLU A 172 -17.47 -8.91 5.36
C GLU A 172 -18.19 -7.61 5.77
N LYS A 173 -17.58 -6.85 6.69
CA LYS A 173 -18.17 -5.64 7.27
C LYS A 173 -17.19 -4.47 7.21
N VAL A 174 -17.23 -3.73 6.11
CA VAL A 174 -16.54 -2.44 6.00
C VAL A 174 -17.18 -1.41 6.94
N LYS A 175 -16.36 -0.61 7.62
CA LYS A 175 -16.82 0.35 8.63
C LYS A 175 -15.92 1.58 8.67
N CYS A 176 -16.55 2.73 8.94
CA CYS A 176 -15.84 3.95 9.31
C CYS A 176 -14.87 4.48 8.24
N GLY A 177 -15.20 4.32 6.95
CA GLY A 177 -14.40 4.86 5.86
C GLY A 177 -13.10 4.08 5.67
N LEU A 178 -11.97 4.80 5.67
CA LEU A 178 -10.64 4.24 5.49
C LEU A 178 -10.13 3.41 6.69
N ILE A 179 -10.86 3.37 7.80
CA ILE A 179 -10.45 2.62 9.01
C ILE A 179 -10.59 1.10 8.80
N ARG A 180 -11.69 0.66 8.16
CA ARG A 180 -11.92 -0.75 7.83
C ARG A 180 -12.57 -0.86 6.45
N THR A 181 -11.75 -1.23 5.48
CA THR A 181 -12.05 -1.20 4.05
C THR A 181 -11.52 -2.47 3.38
N ARG A 182 -11.87 -2.75 2.11
CA ARG A 182 -11.43 -3.96 1.42
C ARG A 182 -10.08 -3.79 0.74
N GLU A 183 -9.93 -2.68 0.03
CA GLU A 183 -8.65 -2.29 -0.58
C GLU A 183 -8.03 -1.15 0.23
N PHE A 184 -6.77 -1.31 0.66
CA PHE A 184 -6.06 -0.30 1.44
C PHE A 184 -4.57 -0.27 1.11
N LEU A 185 -3.97 0.90 1.22
CA LEU A 185 -2.52 1.06 1.15
C LEU A 185 -1.92 0.69 2.50
N MET A 186 -0.96 -0.23 2.49
CA MET A 186 -0.18 -0.57 3.67
C MET A 186 1.28 -0.19 3.42
N LYS A 187 1.97 0.11 4.53
CA LYS A 187 3.41 -0.06 4.58
C LYS A 187 3.67 -1.33 5.36
N ASP A 188 4.48 -2.20 4.79
CA ASP A 188 4.81 -3.51 5.34
C ASP A 188 6.31 -3.69 5.21
N ALA A 189 6.92 -4.22 6.26
CA ALA A 189 8.36 -4.29 6.41
C ALA A 189 8.76 -5.67 6.94
N TYR A 190 9.75 -6.26 6.30
CA TYR A 190 10.18 -7.63 6.52
C TYR A 190 11.69 -7.61 6.77
N SER A 191 12.09 -8.16 7.93
CA SER A 191 13.49 -8.23 8.31
C SER A 191 13.98 -9.66 8.33
N PHE A 192 15.11 -9.91 7.67
CA PHE A 192 15.71 -11.23 7.52
C PHE A 192 17.02 -11.26 8.29
N HIS A 193 17.18 -12.24 9.18
CA HIS A 193 18.30 -12.31 10.13
C HIS A 193 18.88 -13.72 10.15
N ARG A 194 20.15 -13.84 10.54
CA ARG A 194 20.85 -15.14 10.59
C ARG A 194 20.46 -15.95 11.83
N SER A 195 19.99 -15.27 12.87
CA SER A 195 19.62 -15.88 14.13
C SER A 195 18.51 -15.10 14.84
N THR A 196 17.83 -15.78 15.76
CA THR A 196 16.83 -15.16 16.64
C THR A 196 17.43 -14.06 17.51
N SER A 197 18.71 -14.17 17.90
CA SER A 197 19.39 -13.13 18.67
C SER A 197 19.50 -11.82 17.89
N GLU A 198 19.85 -11.88 16.60
CA GLU A 198 19.88 -10.70 15.73
C GLU A 198 18.49 -10.08 15.56
N LEU A 199 17.47 -10.90 15.35
CA LEU A 199 16.08 -10.44 15.29
C LEU A 199 15.66 -9.73 16.59
N ASN A 200 15.97 -10.32 17.75
CA ASN A 200 15.64 -9.75 19.05
C ASN A 200 16.35 -8.42 19.29
N ASN A 201 17.57 -8.25 18.78
CA ASN A 201 18.30 -6.98 18.85
C ASN A 201 17.77 -5.94 17.86
N PHE A 202 17.16 -6.38 16.76
CA PHE A 202 16.60 -5.51 15.73
C PHE A 202 15.19 -5.01 16.05
N PHE A 203 14.34 -5.86 16.61
CA PHE A 203 12.93 -5.55 16.88
C PHE A 203 12.71 -4.25 17.69
N PRO A 204 13.48 -3.96 18.77
CA PRO A 204 13.37 -2.69 19.50
C PRO A 204 13.67 -1.45 18.65
N LYS A 205 14.54 -1.57 17.63
CA LYS A 205 14.84 -0.48 16.70
C LYS A 205 13.65 -0.17 15.81
N MET A 206 12.99 -1.21 15.29
CA MET A 206 11.73 -1.07 14.54
C MET A 206 10.64 -0.45 15.42
N PHE A 207 10.47 -0.93 16.66
CA PHE A 207 9.52 -0.36 17.60
C PHE A 207 9.77 1.15 17.82
N SER A 208 11.01 1.55 18.08
CA SER A 208 11.39 2.95 18.23
C SER A 208 11.10 3.79 16.97
N ALA A 209 11.35 3.23 15.78
CA ALA A 209 11.03 3.90 14.52
C ALA A 209 9.52 4.14 14.36
N TYR A 210 8.66 3.17 14.72
CA TYR A 210 7.20 3.37 14.69
C TYR A 210 6.74 4.46 15.66
N GLN A 211 7.32 4.53 16.86
CA GLN A 211 7.02 5.64 17.79
C GLN A 211 7.40 7.00 17.18
N LYS A 212 8.53 7.10 16.48
CA LYS A 212 8.92 8.33 15.78
C LYS A 212 7.96 8.66 14.63
N ILE A 213 7.54 7.67 13.84
CA ILE A 213 6.55 7.84 12.78
C ILE A 213 5.26 8.44 13.35
N PHE A 214 4.69 7.85 14.40
CA PHE A 214 3.44 8.36 14.98
C PHE A 214 3.59 9.75 15.58
N ARG A 215 4.71 10.03 16.27
CA ARG A 215 5.03 11.39 16.77
C ARG A 215 5.13 12.42 15.64
N ASN A 216 5.81 12.08 14.55
CA ASN A 216 5.96 12.96 13.37
C ASN A 216 4.65 13.15 12.60
N CYS A 217 3.72 12.19 12.70
CA CYS A 217 2.36 12.32 12.18
C CYS A 217 1.41 13.02 13.16
N HIS A 218 1.86 13.39 14.36
CA HIS A 218 1.05 13.96 15.43
C HIS A 218 -0.18 13.11 15.80
N VAL A 219 -0.01 11.78 15.82
CA VAL A 219 -1.05 10.83 16.23
C VAL A 219 -0.70 10.32 17.61
N GLU A 220 -1.65 10.36 18.54
CA GLU A 220 -1.51 9.73 19.85
C GLU A 220 -1.50 8.21 19.71
N PHE A 221 -0.59 7.55 20.43
CA PHE A 221 -0.44 6.10 20.43
C PHE A 221 -0.09 5.61 21.82
N ILE A 222 -0.45 4.35 22.10
CA ILE A 222 -0.14 3.67 23.35
C ILE A 222 1.05 2.75 23.09
N THR A 223 2.01 2.77 24.01
CA THR A 223 3.10 1.79 24.07
C THR A 223 2.82 0.86 25.23
N ALA A 224 2.76 -0.44 24.96
CA ALA A 224 2.69 -1.47 26.00
C ALA A 224 4.03 -1.59 26.75
#